data_AF-A0A2W2BLH0-F1
#
_entry.id   AF-A0A2W2BLH0-F1
#
_cell.length_a   1.000
_cell.length_b   1.000
_cell.length_c   1.000
_cell.angle_alpha   90.00
_cell.angle_beta   90.00
_cell.angle_gamma   90.00
#
_symmetry.space_group_name_H-M   'P 1'
#
loop_
_entity.id
_entity.type
_entity.pdbx_description
1 polymer ?
#
loop_
_entity_poly.entity_id
_entity_poly.type
_entity_poly.pdbx_seq_one_letter_code
_entity_poly.pdbx_strand_id
1 'polypeptide(L)'
;MRIPKARGELSEALAAVLHDGATTALPADVDATDETDRQLSLWTLYELSYRGFDDVDDELEWQPELLTLRRTLERRFEAELREAFAPPEPAEPFADALFALIEGFDGASVASFVQRDATAEQTLELLRYRTIYHLKEADPTAWVVPRLTTGPKAALMELQYDEYGCGDPNRLHSHLFVRGLEATGLRSEYGAYIDDVPVEVLAQNNAMSLFGLHRRLRGAALGHLAAFEATSSLPSRRMAQGLERLGLPAEMIAYYEEHVEADAVHEQLAVRTICGALVSDEPAQAGEVAFGALACLGLEDRFARRMLADWSAET
;
A
#
# COMPACT_ATOMS: atom_id res chain seq x y z
N MET A 1 10.88 -5.08 14.66
CA MET A 1 10.03 -6.08 13.97
C MET A 1 10.86 -7.34 13.76
N ARG A 2 10.30 -8.53 13.95
CA ARG A 2 11.03 -9.79 13.65
C ARG A 2 10.88 -10.16 12.18
N ILE A 3 11.85 -10.90 11.65
CA ILE A 3 11.75 -11.52 10.32
C ILE A 3 10.47 -12.39 10.29
N PRO A 4 9.62 -12.27 9.25
CA PRO A 4 8.40 -13.06 9.15
C PRO A 4 8.69 -14.56 9.04
N LYS A 5 7.72 -15.40 9.42
CA LYS A 5 7.81 -16.85 9.18
C LYS A 5 7.84 -17.12 7.68
N ALA A 6 8.81 -17.93 7.26
CA ALA A 6 8.91 -18.38 5.88
C ALA A 6 7.62 -19.08 5.41
N ARG A 7 7.29 -18.86 4.14
CA ARG A 7 6.13 -19.44 3.44
C ARG A 7 6.55 -20.28 2.22
N GLY A 8 7.84 -20.55 2.07
CA GLY A 8 8.41 -21.43 1.05
C GLY A 8 9.94 -21.39 1.08
N GLU A 9 10.56 -22.07 0.12
CA GLU A 9 12.01 -22.26 0.05
C GLU A 9 12.76 -20.93 -0.08
N LEU A 10 12.21 -19.95 -0.81
CA LEU A 10 12.87 -18.66 -1.00
C LEU A 10 12.87 -17.82 0.27
N SER A 11 11.71 -17.69 0.92
CA SER A 11 11.61 -16.92 2.16
C SER A 11 12.36 -17.59 3.31
N GLU A 12 12.50 -18.92 3.33
CA GLU A 12 13.34 -19.64 4.29
C GLU A 12 14.83 -19.31 4.08
N ALA A 13 15.31 -19.41 2.84
CA ALA A 13 16.69 -19.06 2.51
C ALA A 13 17.00 -17.58 2.79
N LEU A 14 16.07 -16.68 2.45
CA LEU A 14 16.21 -15.25 2.72
C LEU A 14 16.26 -14.97 4.22
N ALA A 15 15.38 -15.56 5.02
CA ALA A 15 15.36 -15.37 6.47
C ALA A 15 16.67 -15.82 7.12
N ALA A 16 17.21 -16.97 6.71
CA ALA A 16 18.50 -17.48 7.20
C ALA A 16 19.65 -16.52 6.87
N VAL A 17 19.71 -16.04 5.63
CA VAL A 17 20.74 -15.09 5.18
C VAL A 17 20.67 -13.76 5.92
N LEU A 18 19.47 -13.23 6.14
CA LEU A 18 19.28 -11.97 6.88
C LEU A 18 19.69 -12.10 8.35
N HIS A 19 19.40 -13.24 8.97
CA HIS A 19 19.79 -13.51 10.35
C HIS A 19 21.31 -13.67 10.51
N ASP A 20 21.94 -14.42 9.61
CA ASP A 20 23.38 -14.73 9.70
C ASP A 20 24.27 -13.60 9.14
N GLY A 21 23.69 -12.66 8.37
CA GLY A 21 24.42 -11.62 7.63
C GLY A 21 25.27 -12.16 6.46
N ALA A 22 25.18 -13.46 6.16
CA ALA A 22 25.99 -14.15 5.16
C ALA A 22 25.31 -14.12 3.77
N THR A 23 25.19 -12.95 3.14
CA THR A 23 24.45 -12.77 1.87
C THR A 23 24.95 -13.61 0.71
N THR A 24 26.25 -13.93 0.69
CA THR A 24 26.84 -14.84 -0.31
C THR A 24 26.35 -16.29 -0.20
N ALA A 25 25.68 -16.66 0.90
CA ALA A 25 25.08 -17.97 1.09
C ALA A 25 23.69 -18.10 0.45
N LEU A 26 23.10 -16.99 -0.05
CA LEU A 26 21.85 -17.04 -0.78
C LEU A 26 22.06 -17.88 -2.06
N PRO A 27 21.39 -19.03 -2.21
CA PRO A 27 21.70 -19.89 -3.33
C PRO A 27 21.12 -19.30 -4.62
N ALA A 28 21.94 -19.30 -5.68
CA ALA A 28 21.61 -18.66 -6.95
C ALA A 28 20.37 -19.25 -7.65
N ASP A 29 20.02 -20.50 -7.32
CA ASP A 29 18.97 -21.28 -7.98
C ASP A 29 17.73 -21.51 -7.06
N VAL A 30 17.60 -20.77 -5.94
CA VAL A 30 16.36 -20.87 -5.13
C VAL A 30 15.28 -20.04 -5.79
N ASP A 31 14.31 -20.73 -6.37
CA ASP A 31 13.06 -20.13 -6.84
C ASP A 31 12.02 -20.08 -5.71
N ALA A 32 11.10 -19.13 -5.80
CA ALA A 32 9.95 -19.09 -4.90
C ALA A 32 9.07 -20.33 -5.12
N THR A 33 8.64 -20.98 -4.03
CA THR A 33 7.77 -22.16 -4.10
C THR A 33 6.43 -21.84 -4.74
N ASP A 34 5.86 -20.68 -4.40
CA ASP A 34 4.62 -20.16 -4.97
C ASP A 34 4.55 -18.63 -4.88
N GLU A 35 3.40 -18.07 -5.23
CA GLU A 35 3.15 -16.63 -5.19
C GLU A 35 3.26 -16.03 -3.78
N THR A 36 2.85 -16.78 -2.76
CA THR A 36 2.90 -16.32 -1.38
C THR A 36 4.34 -16.23 -0.88
N ASP A 37 5.15 -17.25 -1.17
CA ASP A 37 6.58 -17.25 -0.88
C ASP A 37 7.29 -16.07 -1.57
N ARG A 38 6.96 -15.85 -2.85
CA ARG A 38 7.53 -14.76 -3.66
C ARG A 38 7.20 -13.38 -3.11
N GLN A 39 5.92 -13.13 -2.82
CA GLN A 39 5.45 -11.84 -2.32
C GLN A 39 5.97 -11.56 -0.91
N LEU A 40 6.06 -12.57 -0.04
CA LEU A 40 6.64 -12.41 1.29
C LEU A 40 8.13 -12.09 1.21
N SER A 41 8.87 -12.77 0.33
CA SER A 41 10.29 -12.51 0.11
C SER A 41 10.52 -11.09 -0.41
N LEU A 42 9.72 -10.64 -1.38
CA LEU A 42 9.79 -9.27 -1.89
C LEU A 42 9.45 -8.23 -0.81
N TRP A 43 8.40 -8.48 -0.01
CA TRP A 43 8.03 -7.60 1.10
C TRP A 43 9.16 -7.48 2.11
N THR A 44 9.76 -8.61 2.50
CA THR A 44 10.88 -8.66 3.44
C THR A 44 12.07 -7.82 2.95
N LEU A 45 12.38 -7.88 1.65
CA LEU A 45 13.44 -7.08 1.04
C LEU A 45 13.12 -5.58 0.95
N TYR A 46 11.84 -5.20 0.89
CA TYR A 46 11.44 -3.80 0.96
C TYR A 46 11.51 -3.25 2.38
N GLU A 47 11.23 -4.06 3.40
CA GLU A 47 11.29 -3.61 4.80
C GLU A 47 12.69 -3.20 5.26
N LEU A 48 13.74 -3.69 4.59
CA LEU A 48 15.12 -3.20 4.78
C LEU A 48 15.27 -1.71 4.44
N SER A 49 14.44 -1.18 3.54
CA SER A 49 14.44 0.25 3.18
C SER A 49 13.47 1.07 4.04
N TYR A 50 12.76 0.47 5.00
CA TYR A 50 11.89 1.18 5.95
C TYR A 50 12.48 1.13 7.37
N ARG A 51 11.96 0.26 8.24
CA ARG A 51 12.37 0.17 9.66
C ARG A 51 13.24 -1.05 9.96
N GLY A 52 13.53 -1.88 8.95
CA GLY A 52 14.33 -3.09 9.09
C GLY A 52 13.73 -4.11 10.06
N PHE A 53 14.61 -4.97 10.61
CA PHE A 53 14.25 -6.01 11.57
C PHE A 53 15.18 -5.97 12.79
N ASP A 54 14.68 -6.41 13.95
CA ASP A 54 15.36 -6.19 15.25
C ASP A 54 16.76 -6.82 15.33
N ASP A 55 16.97 -7.94 14.64
CA ASP A 55 18.22 -8.73 14.66
C ASP A 55 18.89 -8.79 13.28
N VAL A 56 18.68 -7.77 12.43
CA VAL A 56 19.26 -7.69 11.08
C VAL A 56 20.09 -6.41 10.96
N ASP A 57 21.30 -6.53 10.41
CA ASP A 57 22.20 -5.38 10.21
C ASP A 57 21.64 -4.43 9.13
N ASP A 58 21.55 -3.14 9.44
CA ASP A 58 21.05 -2.10 8.54
C ASP A 58 21.86 -2.01 7.22
N GLU A 59 23.15 -2.38 7.25
CA GLU A 59 24.00 -2.42 6.04
C GLU A 59 23.54 -3.49 5.04
N LEU A 60 22.69 -4.45 5.46
CA LEU A 60 22.11 -5.43 4.55
C LEU A 60 21.21 -4.81 3.48
N GLU A 61 20.65 -3.62 3.72
CA GLU A 61 19.88 -2.89 2.71
C GLU A 61 20.63 -2.76 1.37
N TRP A 62 21.96 -2.62 1.44
CA TRP A 62 22.82 -2.33 0.29
C TRP A 62 23.63 -3.53 -0.21
N GLN A 63 23.41 -4.73 0.33
CA GLN A 63 24.17 -5.90 -0.07
C GLN A 63 23.83 -6.33 -1.51
N PRO A 64 24.84 -6.49 -2.40
CA PRO A 64 24.61 -6.75 -3.82
C PRO A 64 23.75 -7.98 -4.12
N GLU A 65 23.88 -9.05 -3.34
CA GLU A 65 23.10 -10.29 -3.53
C GLU A 65 21.61 -10.06 -3.25
N LEU A 66 21.29 -9.33 -2.17
CA LEU A 66 19.91 -8.99 -1.80
C LEU A 66 19.29 -8.01 -2.81
N LEU A 67 20.05 -7.03 -3.28
CA LEU A 67 19.63 -6.12 -4.35
C LEU A 67 19.36 -6.87 -5.67
N THR A 68 20.17 -7.89 -5.98
CA THR A 68 19.99 -8.73 -7.17
C THR A 68 18.72 -9.56 -7.06
N LEU A 69 18.48 -10.20 -5.90
CA LEU A 69 17.24 -10.94 -5.65
C LEU A 69 16.02 -10.02 -5.74
N ARG A 70 16.04 -8.87 -5.04
CA ARG A 70 14.95 -7.88 -5.08
C ARG A 70 14.62 -7.49 -6.50
N ARG A 71 15.63 -7.15 -7.31
CA ARG A 71 15.44 -6.78 -8.72
C ARG A 71 14.78 -7.89 -9.54
N THR A 72 15.14 -9.15 -9.32
CA THR A 72 14.52 -10.28 -10.02
C THR A 72 13.03 -10.40 -9.67
N LEU A 73 12.70 -10.33 -8.39
CA LEU A 73 11.32 -10.39 -7.89
C LEU A 73 10.48 -9.20 -8.36
N GLU A 74 11.05 -7.99 -8.33
CA GLU A 74 10.43 -6.75 -8.82
C GLU A 74 10.06 -6.85 -10.30
N ARG A 75 10.98 -7.33 -11.15
CA ARG A 75 10.73 -7.43 -12.60
C ARG A 75 9.60 -8.41 -12.90
N ARG A 76 9.54 -9.52 -12.17
CA ARG A 76 8.45 -10.49 -12.28
C ARG A 76 7.13 -9.87 -11.84
N PHE A 77 7.12 -9.23 -10.68
CA PHE A 77 5.91 -8.63 -10.12
C PHE A 77 5.37 -7.49 -10.99
N GLU A 78 6.24 -6.60 -11.49
CA GLU A 78 5.82 -5.54 -12.39
C GLU A 78 5.20 -6.08 -13.68
N ALA A 79 5.79 -7.14 -14.26
CA ALA A 79 5.25 -7.75 -15.47
C ALA A 79 3.83 -8.27 -15.25
N GLU A 80 3.58 -8.91 -14.11
CA GLU A 80 2.25 -9.40 -13.72
C GLU A 80 1.26 -8.26 -13.47
N LEU A 81 1.69 -7.17 -12.83
CA LEU A 81 0.85 -5.97 -12.66
C LEU A 81 0.48 -5.37 -14.02
N ARG A 82 1.45 -5.24 -14.93
CA ARG A 82 1.21 -4.67 -16.27
C ARG A 82 0.32 -5.56 -17.14
N GLU A 83 0.46 -6.88 -17.02
CA GLU A 83 -0.43 -7.83 -17.69
C GLU A 83 -1.86 -7.73 -17.14
N ALA A 84 -2.01 -7.63 -15.82
CA ALA A 84 -3.31 -7.58 -15.17
C ALA A 84 -4.04 -6.23 -15.34
N PHE A 85 -3.30 -5.12 -15.37
CA PHE A 85 -3.83 -3.77 -15.21
C PHE A 85 -3.37 -2.85 -16.35
N ALA A 86 -3.52 -3.34 -17.59
CA ALA A 86 -3.14 -2.58 -18.78
C ALA A 86 -3.97 -1.28 -18.89
N PRO A 87 -3.32 -0.09 -18.87
CA PRO A 87 -4.04 1.16 -18.98
C PRO A 87 -4.62 1.38 -20.38
N PRO A 88 -5.75 2.11 -20.50
CA PRO A 88 -6.20 2.61 -21.79
C PRO A 88 -5.20 3.65 -22.32
N GLU A 89 -5.34 3.97 -23.61
CA GLU A 89 -4.61 5.10 -24.19
C GLU A 89 -4.95 6.40 -23.46
N PRO A 90 -3.95 7.27 -23.17
CA PRO A 90 -4.21 8.56 -22.54
C PRO A 90 -5.23 9.39 -23.32
N ALA A 91 -6.20 9.95 -22.60
CA ALA A 91 -7.23 10.83 -23.16
C ALA A 91 -7.13 12.24 -22.57
N GLU A 92 -7.64 13.23 -23.32
CA GLU A 92 -7.63 14.65 -22.93
C GLU A 92 -9.07 15.17 -22.71
N PRO A 93 -9.33 16.02 -21.70
CA PRO A 93 -8.37 16.51 -20.69
C PRO A 93 -7.92 15.42 -19.71
N PHE A 94 -6.61 15.30 -19.48
CA PHE A 94 -6.02 14.20 -18.69
C PHE A 94 -6.68 13.99 -17.31
N ALA A 95 -6.88 15.07 -16.55
CA ALA A 95 -7.44 14.97 -15.20
C ALA A 95 -8.87 14.42 -15.20
N ASP A 96 -9.71 14.84 -16.15
CA ASP A 96 -11.08 14.37 -16.27
C ASP A 96 -11.12 12.90 -16.74
N ALA A 97 -10.18 12.51 -17.61
CA ALA A 97 -10.01 11.12 -18.02
C ALA A 97 -9.54 10.21 -16.87
N LEU A 98 -8.63 10.69 -16.02
CA LEU A 98 -8.17 9.96 -14.84
C LEU A 98 -9.28 9.80 -13.80
N PHE A 99 -10.06 10.85 -13.53
CA PHE A 99 -11.26 10.73 -12.68
C PHE A 99 -12.24 9.71 -13.23
N ALA A 100 -12.58 9.80 -14.53
CA ALA A 100 -13.50 8.85 -15.15
C ALA A 100 -12.98 7.41 -15.10
N LEU A 101 -11.67 7.20 -15.21
CA LEU A 101 -11.05 5.88 -15.07
C LEU A 101 -11.23 5.33 -13.64
N ILE A 102 -11.01 6.16 -12.62
CA ILE A 102 -11.14 5.77 -11.22
C ILE A 102 -12.60 5.52 -10.84
N GLU A 103 -13.49 6.48 -11.15
CA GLU A 103 -14.93 6.39 -10.86
C GLU A 103 -15.61 5.23 -11.62
N GLY A 104 -15.13 4.94 -12.82
CA GLY A 104 -15.67 3.87 -13.67
C GLY A 104 -15.20 2.46 -13.29
N PHE A 105 -14.30 2.32 -12.32
CA PHE A 105 -13.81 1.02 -11.89
C PHE A 105 -14.84 0.30 -11.02
N ASP A 106 -15.37 -0.81 -11.50
CA ASP A 106 -16.31 -1.66 -10.76
C ASP A 106 -15.57 -2.73 -9.97
N GLY A 107 -15.43 -2.53 -8.66
CA GLY A 107 -14.70 -3.40 -7.76
C GLY A 107 -15.49 -3.79 -6.51
N ALA A 108 -15.16 -4.95 -5.94
CA ALA A 108 -15.73 -5.39 -4.67
C ALA A 108 -15.37 -4.43 -3.52
N SER A 109 -16.27 -4.27 -2.54
CA SER A 109 -16.10 -3.30 -1.46
C SER A 109 -16.24 -3.93 -0.09
N VAL A 110 -15.11 -4.23 0.56
CA VAL A 110 -15.06 -4.71 1.95
C VAL A 110 -15.68 -3.69 2.91
N ALA A 111 -15.44 -2.39 2.69
CA ALA A 111 -16.03 -1.34 3.52
C ALA A 111 -17.57 -1.38 3.51
N SER A 112 -18.19 -1.70 2.37
CA SER A 112 -19.66 -1.84 2.28
C SER A 112 -20.17 -3.04 3.08
N PHE A 113 -19.44 -4.15 3.10
CA PHE A 113 -19.76 -5.30 3.92
C PHE A 113 -19.56 -5.00 5.42
N VAL A 114 -18.47 -4.32 5.80
CA VAL A 114 -18.23 -3.87 7.18
C VAL A 114 -19.34 -2.95 7.68
N GLN A 115 -19.79 -2.03 6.83
CA GLN A 115 -20.90 -1.13 7.16
C GLN A 115 -22.18 -1.90 7.55
N ARG A 116 -22.50 -2.98 6.85
CA ARG A 116 -23.85 -3.60 6.87
C ARG A 116 -23.90 -4.93 7.62
N ASP A 117 -22.94 -5.81 7.35
CA ASP A 117 -23.12 -7.25 7.54
C ASP A 117 -21.99 -7.88 8.36
N ALA A 118 -20.77 -7.32 8.33
CA ALA A 118 -19.62 -7.92 9.00
C ALA A 118 -19.84 -8.07 10.51
N THR A 119 -19.20 -9.08 11.09
CA THR A 119 -19.08 -9.24 12.55
C THR A 119 -17.92 -8.43 13.12
N ALA A 120 -17.87 -8.31 14.45
CA ALA A 120 -16.74 -7.68 15.14
C ALA A 120 -15.43 -8.44 14.86
N GLU A 121 -15.47 -9.77 14.86
CA GLU A 121 -14.30 -10.63 14.60
C GLU A 121 -13.75 -10.42 13.19
N GLN A 122 -14.62 -10.38 12.17
CA GLN A 122 -14.24 -10.10 10.79
C GLN A 122 -13.64 -8.68 10.65
N THR A 123 -14.21 -7.71 11.35
CA THR A 123 -13.71 -6.33 11.32
C THR A 123 -12.35 -6.21 12.01
N LEU A 124 -12.14 -6.88 13.14
CA LEU A 124 -10.84 -6.93 13.81
C LEU A 124 -9.79 -7.67 12.96
N GLU A 125 -10.17 -8.72 12.24
CA GLU A 125 -9.29 -9.38 11.25
C GLU A 125 -8.86 -8.41 10.14
N LEU A 126 -9.81 -7.67 9.56
CA LEU A 126 -9.50 -6.64 8.57
C LEU A 126 -8.51 -5.59 9.11
N LEU A 127 -8.73 -5.10 10.33
CA LEU A 127 -7.84 -4.12 10.96
C LEU A 127 -6.42 -4.69 11.14
N ARG A 128 -6.29 -5.97 11.52
CA ARG A 128 -4.98 -6.66 11.57
C ARG A 128 -4.27 -6.64 10.23
N TYR A 129 -4.99 -6.89 9.13
CA TYR A 129 -4.40 -6.89 7.79
C TYR A 129 -4.01 -5.48 7.32
N ARG A 130 -4.79 -4.46 7.67
CA ARG A 130 -4.48 -3.06 7.34
C ARG A 130 -3.23 -2.54 8.07
N THR A 131 -2.82 -3.15 9.19
CA THR A 131 -1.59 -2.76 9.91
C THR A 131 -0.33 -2.76 9.04
N ILE A 132 -0.27 -3.61 7.99
CA ILE A 132 0.92 -3.73 7.14
C ILE A 132 1.20 -2.44 6.36
N TYR A 133 0.14 -1.74 5.94
CA TYR A 133 0.26 -0.44 5.29
C TYR A 133 0.10 0.72 6.29
N HIS A 134 -0.98 0.73 7.08
CA HIS A 134 -1.39 1.92 7.83
C HIS A 134 -0.39 2.33 8.92
N LEU A 135 0.45 1.41 9.41
CA LEU A 135 1.53 1.75 10.37
C LEU A 135 2.75 2.46 9.74
N LYS A 136 2.76 2.57 8.41
CA LYS A 136 3.72 3.33 7.59
C LYS A 136 2.99 4.13 6.49
N GLU A 137 1.78 4.55 6.79
CA GLU A 137 0.97 5.38 5.89
C GLU A 137 1.79 6.57 5.35
N ALA A 138 1.63 6.86 4.06
CA ALA A 138 2.37 7.86 3.30
C ALA A 138 3.87 7.61 3.05
N ASP A 139 4.54 6.71 3.78
CA ASP A 139 5.99 6.44 3.63
C ASP A 139 6.38 5.94 2.21
N PRO A 140 5.65 5.00 1.58
CA PRO A 140 5.99 4.57 0.21
C PRO A 140 5.96 5.72 -0.80
N THR A 141 5.02 6.66 -0.64
CA THR A 141 4.86 7.84 -1.49
C THR A 141 5.95 8.87 -1.23
N ALA A 142 6.45 8.98 0.00
CA ALA A 142 7.52 9.91 0.36
C ALA A 142 8.81 9.68 -0.46
N TRP A 143 9.11 8.43 -0.83
CA TRP A 143 10.21 8.11 -1.73
C TRP A 143 10.10 8.87 -3.06
N VAL A 144 8.90 9.14 -3.56
CA VAL A 144 8.69 9.78 -4.86
C VAL A 144 9.17 11.24 -4.87
N VAL A 145 9.10 11.94 -3.74
CA VAL A 145 9.42 13.38 -3.59
C VAL A 145 10.73 13.80 -4.29
N PRO A 146 11.90 13.18 -4.02
CA PRO A 146 13.16 13.59 -4.66
C PRO A 146 13.17 13.42 -6.19
N ARG A 147 12.25 12.64 -6.76
CA ARG A 147 12.20 12.29 -8.19
C ARG A 147 11.34 13.23 -9.03
N LEU A 148 10.62 14.18 -8.40
CA LEU A 148 9.65 15.06 -9.06
C LEU A 148 10.22 16.43 -9.46
N THR A 149 9.64 17.03 -10.50
CA THR A 149 9.82 18.42 -10.90
C THR A 149 9.08 19.37 -9.95
N THR A 150 9.29 20.69 -10.09
CA THR A 150 8.84 21.70 -9.11
C THR A 150 7.34 21.67 -8.83
N GLY A 151 6.49 21.60 -9.86
CA GLY A 151 5.03 21.65 -9.74
C GLY A 151 4.45 20.48 -8.94
N PRO A 152 4.52 19.23 -9.47
CA PRO A 152 4.01 18.06 -8.76
C PRO A 152 4.69 17.82 -7.40
N LYS A 153 5.97 18.20 -7.23
CA LYS A 153 6.68 18.09 -5.95
C LYS A 153 6.05 18.96 -4.85
N ALA A 154 5.75 20.22 -5.16
CA ALA A 154 5.18 21.13 -4.18
C ALA A 154 3.77 20.65 -3.75
N ALA A 155 2.94 20.26 -4.72
CA ALA A 155 1.60 19.74 -4.45
C ALA A 155 1.62 18.41 -3.68
N LEU A 156 2.55 17.49 -4.01
CA LEU A 156 2.71 16.25 -3.24
C LEU A 156 3.13 16.55 -1.80
N MET A 157 4.02 17.51 -1.59
CA MET A 157 4.47 17.85 -0.24
C MET A 157 3.36 18.48 0.61
N GLU A 158 2.43 19.22 0.00
CA GLU A 158 1.23 19.73 0.66
C GLU A 158 0.36 18.58 1.19
N LEU A 159 0.07 17.59 0.33
CA LEU A 159 -0.69 16.40 0.73
C LEU A 159 0.06 15.60 1.81
N GLN A 160 1.33 15.29 1.59
CA GLN A 160 2.14 14.53 2.55
C GLN A 160 2.25 15.28 3.89
N TYR A 161 2.29 16.61 3.91
CA TYR A 161 2.35 17.36 5.17
C TYR A 161 1.12 17.13 6.03
N ASP A 162 -0.07 16.99 5.42
CA ASP A 162 -1.30 16.63 6.13
C ASP A 162 -1.22 15.20 6.66
N GLU A 163 -0.87 14.23 5.81
CA GLU A 163 -0.69 12.81 6.19
C GLU A 163 0.32 12.63 7.34
N TYR A 164 1.38 13.45 7.34
CA TYR A 164 2.38 13.53 8.41
C TYR A 164 1.93 14.35 9.64
N GLY A 165 0.63 14.61 9.77
CA GLY A 165 0.00 15.24 10.94
C GLY A 165 0.22 16.74 11.04
N CYS A 166 0.54 17.42 9.93
CA CYS A 166 0.91 18.85 9.92
C CYS A 166 2.02 19.21 10.92
N GLY A 167 2.96 18.30 11.17
CA GLY A 167 4.03 18.47 12.16
C GLY A 167 3.63 18.23 13.62
N ASP A 168 2.38 17.88 13.90
CA ASP A 168 1.93 17.40 15.20
C ASP A 168 1.96 15.86 15.24
N PRO A 169 2.84 15.23 16.04
CA PRO A 169 2.91 13.77 16.11
C PRO A 169 1.60 13.12 16.60
N ASN A 170 0.71 13.85 17.28
CA ASN A 170 -0.58 13.32 17.73
C ASN A 170 -1.64 13.29 16.61
N ARG A 171 -1.35 13.93 15.47
CA ARG A 171 -2.19 13.95 14.27
C ARG A 171 -1.60 13.14 13.12
N LEU A 172 -0.39 12.59 13.27
CA LEU A 172 0.20 11.70 12.27
C LEU A 172 -0.74 10.51 12.02
N HIS A 173 -1.18 10.29 10.78
CA HIS A 173 -2.24 9.31 10.48
C HIS A 173 -1.88 7.89 10.93
N SER A 174 -0.63 7.47 10.68
CA SER A 174 -0.14 6.19 11.19
C SER A 174 -0.16 6.08 12.73
N HIS A 175 0.02 7.19 13.45
CA HIS A 175 -0.10 7.22 14.91
C HIS A 175 -1.57 7.22 15.39
N LEU A 176 -2.47 7.88 14.66
CA LEU A 176 -3.91 7.76 14.91
C LEU A 176 -4.37 6.31 14.76
N PHE A 177 -3.86 5.59 13.73
CA PHE A 177 -4.14 4.17 13.55
C PHE A 177 -3.61 3.32 14.72
N VAL A 178 -2.39 3.59 15.21
CA VAL A 178 -1.83 2.95 16.42
C VAL A 178 -2.77 3.10 17.61
N ARG A 179 -3.27 4.32 17.87
CA ARG A 179 -4.20 4.58 18.98
C ARG A 179 -5.52 3.83 18.81
N GLY A 180 -6.02 3.74 17.58
CA GLY A 180 -7.20 2.95 17.23
C GLY A 180 -7.00 1.45 17.52
N LEU A 181 -5.86 0.87 17.10
CA LEU A 181 -5.53 -0.53 17.39
C LEU A 181 -5.46 -0.81 18.89
N GLU A 182 -4.76 0.03 19.65
CA GLU A 182 -4.62 -0.13 21.10
C GLU A 182 -5.99 -0.09 21.81
N ALA A 183 -6.86 0.83 21.40
CA ALA A 183 -8.22 0.92 21.93
C ALA A 183 -9.05 -0.35 21.63
N THR A 184 -8.86 -0.96 20.46
CA THR A 184 -9.53 -2.22 20.10
C THR A 184 -8.94 -3.46 20.80
N GLY A 185 -7.82 -3.30 21.53
CA GLY A 185 -7.08 -4.40 22.13
C GLY A 185 -6.21 -5.20 21.14
N LEU A 186 -6.03 -4.68 19.93
CA LEU A 186 -5.09 -5.22 18.94
C LEU A 186 -3.66 -4.75 19.24
N ARG A 187 -2.71 -5.50 18.70
CA ARG A 187 -1.28 -5.16 18.74
C ARG A 187 -0.98 -4.04 17.75
N SER A 188 -0.32 -2.99 18.22
CA SER A 188 0.07 -1.83 17.41
C SER A 188 1.52 -1.89 16.93
N GLU A 189 2.28 -2.92 17.31
CA GLU A 189 3.68 -3.05 16.92
C GLU A 189 3.83 -3.26 15.41
N TYR A 190 4.82 -2.59 14.82
CA TYR A 190 5.09 -2.66 13.38
C TYR A 190 5.37 -4.11 12.93
N GLY A 191 4.58 -4.58 11.96
CA GLY A 191 4.64 -5.94 11.42
C GLY A 191 4.11 -7.04 12.34
N ALA A 192 3.40 -6.71 13.43
CA ALA A 192 2.91 -7.70 14.40
C ALA A 192 2.11 -8.85 13.75
N TYR A 193 1.38 -8.57 12.67
CA TYR A 193 0.46 -9.48 12.00
C TYR A 193 0.93 -9.98 10.63
N ILE A 194 2.20 -9.75 10.27
CA ILE A 194 2.72 -10.14 8.95
C ILE A 194 2.57 -11.64 8.66
N ASP A 195 2.72 -12.49 9.67
CA ASP A 195 2.58 -13.94 9.54
C ASP A 195 1.16 -14.37 9.15
N ASP A 196 0.16 -13.54 9.41
CA ASP A 196 -1.25 -13.87 9.25
C ASP A 196 -1.84 -13.33 7.93
N VAL A 197 -1.19 -12.36 7.28
CA VAL A 197 -1.82 -11.65 6.17
C VAL A 197 -1.90 -12.51 4.90
N PRO A 198 -3.00 -12.43 4.13
CA PRO A 198 -3.09 -13.11 2.85
C PRO A 198 -2.17 -12.45 1.81
N VAL A 199 -1.90 -13.17 0.72
CA VAL A 199 -0.94 -12.75 -0.30
C VAL A 199 -1.33 -11.44 -0.98
N GLU A 200 -2.62 -11.15 -1.05
CA GLU A 200 -3.18 -9.92 -1.61
C GLU A 200 -2.70 -8.68 -0.82
N VAL A 201 -2.57 -8.76 0.50
CA VAL A 201 -2.05 -7.68 1.34
C VAL A 201 -0.57 -7.44 1.06
N LEU A 202 0.21 -8.50 0.87
CA LEU A 202 1.63 -8.40 0.50
C LEU A 202 1.77 -7.74 -0.87
N ALA A 203 0.96 -8.15 -1.85
CA ALA A 203 0.98 -7.58 -3.19
C ALA A 203 0.63 -6.08 -3.20
N GLN A 204 -0.38 -5.65 -2.43
CA GLN A 204 -0.73 -4.23 -2.26
C GLN A 204 0.47 -3.42 -1.75
N ASN A 205 1.11 -3.87 -0.66
CA ASN A 205 2.24 -3.17 -0.04
C ASN A 205 3.50 -3.19 -0.92
N ASN A 206 3.74 -4.29 -1.62
CA ASN A 206 4.85 -4.43 -2.56
C ASN A 206 4.68 -3.51 -3.77
N ALA A 207 3.45 -3.28 -4.25
CA ALA A 207 3.19 -2.38 -5.37
C ALA A 207 3.54 -0.93 -5.00
N MET A 208 3.13 -0.48 -3.82
CA MET A 208 3.48 0.86 -3.32
C MET A 208 4.99 1.04 -3.20
N SER A 209 5.70 0.05 -2.65
CA SER A 209 7.16 0.11 -2.50
C SER A 209 7.89 0.04 -3.85
N LEU A 210 7.42 -0.81 -4.78
CA LEU A 210 7.91 -0.89 -6.16
C LEU A 210 7.81 0.46 -6.86
N PHE A 211 6.64 1.09 -6.82
CA PHE A 211 6.43 2.37 -7.48
C PHE A 211 7.22 3.48 -6.80
N GLY A 212 7.23 3.50 -5.46
CA GLY A 212 7.94 4.47 -4.64
C GLY A 212 9.45 4.44 -4.85
N LEU A 213 10.09 3.27 -4.89
CA LEU A 213 11.55 3.14 -4.96
C LEU A 213 12.13 3.23 -6.38
N HIS A 214 11.31 3.17 -7.43
CA HIS A 214 11.80 3.21 -8.82
C HIS A 214 11.47 4.53 -9.52
N ARG A 215 12.51 5.33 -9.82
CA ARG A 215 12.34 6.64 -10.50
C ARG A 215 11.51 6.56 -11.79
N ARG A 216 11.65 5.48 -12.56
CA ARG A 216 10.90 5.28 -13.81
C ARG A 216 9.40 5.06 -13.59
N LEU A 217 9.01 4.62 -12.39
CA LEU A 217 7.63 4.33 -11.99
C LEU A 217 7.01 5.46 -11.16
N ARG A 218 7.62 6.66 -11.11
CA ARG A 218 7.07 7.80 -10.35
C ARG A 218 5.68 8.22 -10.82
N GLY A 219 5.37 8.10 -12.12
CA GLY A 219 4.01 8.28 -12.63
C GLY A 219 3.04 7.26 -12.03
N ALA A 220 3.43 5.97 -12.00
CA ALA A 220 2.63 4.92 -11.37
C ALA A 220 2.44 5.13 -9.87
N ALA A 221 3.46 5.63 -9.15
CA ALA A 221 3.33 5.97 -7.74
C ALA A 221 2.28 7.07 -7.51
N LEU A 222 2.33 8.14 -8.30
CA LEU A 222 1.37 9.25 -8.21
C LEU A 222 -0.04 8.85 -8.68
N GLY A 223 -0.15 7.98 -9.68
CA GLY A 223 -1.43 7.42 -10.11
C GLY A 223 -2.05 6.51 -9.06
N HIS A 224 -1.24 5.69 -8.40
CA HIS A 224 -1.68 4.87 -7.26
C HIS A 224 -2.19 5.76 -6.12
N LEU A 225 -1.43 6.80 -5.75
CA LEU A 225 -1.88 7.79 -4.77
C LEU A 225 -3.21 8.41 -5.20
N ALA A 226 -3.32 8.91 -6.43
CA ALA A 226 -4.55 9.54 -6.92
C ALA A 226 -5.77 8.62 -6.88
N ALA A 227 -5.61 7.32 -7.19
CA ALA A 227 -6.69 6.36 -7.03
C ALA A 227 -7.03 6.11 -5.56
N PHE A 228 -6.04 6.03 -4.68
CA PHE A 228 -6.24 5.87 -3.24
C PHE A 228 -7.03 7.05 -2.66
N GLU A 229 -6.58 8.29 -2.90
CA GLU A 229 -7.23 9.53 -2.43
C GLU A 229 -8.64 9.74 -3.02
N ALA A 230 -8.82 9.42 -4.30
CA ALA A 230 -10.14 9.54 -4.93
C ALA A 230 -11.12 8.44 -4.48
N THR A 231 -10.64 7.40 -3.78
CA THR A 231 -11.48 6.31 -3.29
C THR A 231 -11.43 6.13 -1.77
N SER A 232 -10.88 7.07 -1.00
CA SER A 232 -10.77 6.93 0.45
C SER A 232 -12.04 7.36 1.21
N SER A 233 -12.72 8.44 0.83
CA SER A 233 -13.71 9.07 1.72
C SER A 233 -14.99 8.26 1.87
N LEU A 234 -15.51 7.70 0.77
CA LEU A 234 -16.73 6.89 0.83
C LEU A 234 -16.50 5.56 1.57
N PRO A 235 -15.43 4.78 1.28
CA PRO A 235 -15.04 3.64 2.10
C PRO A 235 -14.76 3.98 3.56
N SER A 236 -14.04 5.06 3.86
CA SER A 236 -13.78 5.48 5.25
C SER A 236 -15.06 5.81 6.01
N ARG A 237 -16.01 6.52 5.37
CA ARG A 237 -17.34 6.75 5.95
C ARG A 237 -18.10 5.45 6.22
N ARG A 238 -18.03 4.49 5.31
CA ARG A 238 -18.65 3.16 5.46
C ARG A 238 -17.99 2.37 6.59
N MET A 239 -16.67 2.45 6.71
CA MET A 239 -15.90 1.85 7.81
C MET A 239 -16.33 2.46 9.14
N ALA A 240 -16.32 3.79 9.30
CA ALA A 240 -16.75 4.47 10.51
C ALA A 240 -18.15 4.02 10.95
N GLN A 241 -19.13 4.02 10.04
CA GLN A 241 -20.50 3.56 10.32
C GLN A 241 -20.57 2.07 10.71
N GLY A 242 -19.76 1.21 10.10
CA GLY A 242 -19.67 -0.21 10.45
C GLY A 242 -19.06 -0.43 11.83
N LEU A 243 -18.01 0.32 12.17
CA LEU A 243 -17.35 0.31 13.47
C LEU A 243 -18.31 0.78 14.58
N GLU A 244 -19.06 1.85 14.35
CA GLU A 244 -20.12 2.32 15.25
C GLU A 244 -21.19 1.27 15.47
N ARG A 245 -21.72 0.67 14.38
CA ARG A 245 -22.72 -0.41 14.44
C ARG A 245 -22.25 -1.58 15.29
N LEU A 246 -20.97 -1.91 15.23
CA LEU A 246 -20.34 -3.01 15.96
C LEU A 246 -19.89 -2.62 17.37
N GLY A 247 -20.02 -1.36 17.78
CA GLY A 247 -19.61 -0.87 19.08
C GLY A 247 -18.09 -0.88 19.29
N LEU A 248 -17.31 -0.72 18.22
CA LEU A 248 -15.86 -0.57 18.34
C LEU A 248 -15.48 0.80 18.93
N PRO A 249 -14.26 0.96 19.49
CA PRO A 249 -13.85 2.17 20.20
C PRO A 249 -13.84 3.43 19.34
N ALA A 250 -14.09 4.57 19.99
CA ALA A 250 -14.15 5.88 19.35
C ALA A 250 -12.84 6.29 18.67
N GLU A 251 -11.69 5.85 19.19
CA GLU A 251 -10.38 6.12 18.62
C GLU A 251 -10.21 5.51 17.23
N MET A 252 -10.72 4.29 17.02
CA MET A 252 -10.66 3.62 15.71
C MET A 252 -11.68 4.23 14.74
N ILE A 253 -12.84 4.66 15.24
CA ILE A 253 -13.83 5.39 14.43
C ILE A 253 -13.22 6.73 13.97
N ALA A 254 -12.63 7.49 14.89
CA ALA A 254 -12.02 8.80 14.61
C ALA A 254 -10.91 8.73 13.55
N TYR A 255 -10.11 7.65 13.52
CA TYR A 255 -9.14 7.44 12.43
C TYR A 255 -9.79 7.47 11.05
N TYR A 256 -10.91 6.75 10.87
CA TYR A 256 -11.62 6.75 9.60
C TYR A 256 -12.39 8.05 9.36
N GLU A 257 -12.87 8.73 10.40
CA GLU A 257 -13.51 10.03 10.26
C GLU A 257 -12.55 11.13 9.78
N GLU A 258 -11.28 11.11 10.21
CA GLU A 258 -10.24 12.03 9.70
C GLU A 258 -10.15 11.94 8.16
N HIS A 259 -10.12 10.71 7.62
CA HIS A 259 -10.10 10.44 6.18
C HIS A 259 -11.43 10.74 5.47
N VAL A 260 -12.52 11.02 6.20
CA VAL A 260 -13.75 11.53 5.59
C VAL A 260 -13.70 13.05 5.42
N GLU A 261 -13.07 13.75 6.38
CA GLU A 261 -13.01 15.20 6.42
C GLU A 261 -11.92 15.79 5.50
N ALA A 262 -10.77 15.12 5.40
CA ALA A 262 -9.62 15.58 4.60
C ALA A 262 -9.85 15.50 3.06
N ASP A 263 -10.68 14.56 2.61
CA ASP A 263 -10.54 14.02 1.25
C ASP A 263 -11.09 14.84 0.09
N ALA A 264 -12.14 15.65 0.27
CA ALA A 264 -12.71 16.40 -0.86
C ALA A 264 -11.68 17.36 -1.50
N VAL A 265 -10.67 17.75 -0.71
CA VAL A 265 -9.52 18.52 -1.17
C VAL A 265 -8.44 17.58 -1.73
N HIS A 266 -8.15 16.46 -1.06
CA HIS A 266 -7.09 15.53 -1.47
C HIS A 266 -7.36 14.87 -2.83
N GLU A 267 -8.60 14.46 -3.14
CA GLU A 267 -8.91 13.87 -4.46
C GLU A 267 -8.59 14.85 -5.61
N GLN A 268 -8.92 16.14 -5.42
CA GLN A 268 -8.69 17.17 -6.43
C GLN A 268 -7.22 17.53 -6.51
N LEU A 269 -6.55 17.61 -5.36
CA LEU A 269 -5.12 17.85 -5.25
C LEU A 269 -4.35 16.71 -5.95
N ALA A 270 -4.69 15.46 -5.69
CA ALA A 270 -4.03 14.29 -6.25
C ALA A 270 -4.21 14.18 -7.76
N VAL A 271 -5.45 14.29 -8.27
CA VAL A 271 -5.72 14.13 -9.70
C VAL A 271 -5.31 15.38 -10.50
N ARG A 272 -5.77 16.57 -10.10
CA ARG A 272 -5.59 17.79 -10.90
C ARG A 272 -4.23 18.45 -10.68
N THR A 273 -3.78 18.54 -9.42
CA THR A 273 -2.60 19.34 -9.08
C THR A 273 -1.31 18.51 -9.03
N ILE A 274 -1.37 17.25 -8.60
CA ILE A 274 -0.20 16.36 -8.55
C ILE A 274 -0.05 15.65 -9.89
N CYS A 275 -1.00 14.80 -10.28
CA CYS A 275 -0.92 14.04 -11.53
C CYS A 275 -1.04 14.94 -12.76
N GLY A 276 -1.96 15.91 -12.76
CA GLY A 276 -2.08 16.89 -13.85
C GLY A 276 -0.81 17.72 -14.05
N ALA A 277 -0.15 18.17 -12.97
CA ALA A 277 1.11 18.90 -13.09
C ALA A 277 2.26 18.00 -13.60
N LEU A 278 2.33 16.74 -13.14
CA LEU A 278 3.30 15.78 -13.68
C LEU A 278 3.12 15.59 -15.19
N VAL A 279 1.90 15.36 -15.66
CA VAL A 279 1.62 15.11 -17.09
C VAL A 279 1.82 16.37 -17.93
N SER A 280 1.53 17.55 -17.39
CA SER A 280 1.84 18.82 -18.04
C SER A 280 3.36 19.02 -18.22
N ASP A 281 4.16 18.71 -17.19
CA ASP A 281 5.62 18.80 -17.24
C ASP A 281 6.24 17.68 -18.10
N GLU A 282 5.64 16.48 -18.04
CA GLU A 282 6.16 15.24 -18.60
C GLU A 282 5.04 14.38 -19.25
N PRO A 283 4.56 14.73 -20.46
CA PRO A 283 3.41 14.06 -21.08
C PRO A 283 3.54 12.54 -21.26
N ALA A 284 4.78 12.05 -21.41
CA ALA A 284 5.06 10.62 -21.50
C ALA A 284 4.74 9.82 -20.22
N GLN A 285 4.49 10.48 -19.08
CA GLN A 285 4.09 9.83 -17.83
C GLN A 285 2.59 9.48 -17.78
N ALA A 286 1.75 9.98 -18.69
CA ALA A 286 0.30 9.77 -18.63
C ALA A 286 -0.10 8.29 -18.53
N GLY A 287 0.53 7.42 -19.31
CA GLY A 287 0.29 5.98 -19.27
C GLY A 287 0.74 5.31 -17.97
N GLU A 288 1.85 5.77 -17.37
CA GLU A 288 2.30 5.27 -16.08
C GLU A 288 1.36 5.69 -14.94
N VAL A 289 0.81 6.92 -14.99
CA VAL A 289 -0.20 7.38 -14.02
C VAL A 289 -1.46 6.51 -14.11
N ALA A 290 -1.99 6.28 -15.31
CA ALA A 290 -3.15 5.42 -15.48
C ALA A 290 -2.89 3.97 -15.03
N PHE A 291 -1.69 3.44 -15.33
CA PHE A 291 -1.26 2.12 -14.85
C PHE A 291 -1.23 2.03 -13.33
N GLY A 292 -0.65 3.02 -12.65
CA GLY A 292 -0.62 3.09 -11.19
C GLY A 292 -2.01 3.12 -10.55
N ALA A 293 -2.91 3.92 -11.12
CA ALA A 293 -4.30 4.01 -10.65
C ALA A 293 -5.03 2.66 -10.78
N LEU A 294 -4.92 2.00 -11.94
CA LEU A 294 -5.52 0.67 -12.14
C LEU A 294 -4.89 -0.42 -11.27
N ALA A 295 -3.58 -0.36 -11.03
CA ALA A 295 -2.92 -1.28 -10.13
C ALA A 295 -3.42 -1.13 -8.68
N CYS A 296 -3.63 0.11 -8.21
CA CYS A 296 -4.23 0.38 -6.89
C CYS A 296 -5.62 -0.26 -6.78
N LEU A 297 -6.52 0.10 -7.71
CA LEU A 297 -7.92 -0.34 -7.71
C LEU A 297 -8.05 -1.86 -7.88
N GLY A 298 -7.27 -2.42 -8.80
CA GLY A 298 -7.30 -3.85 -9.10
C GLY A 298 -6.71 -4.73 -8.00
N LEU A 299 -5.68 -4.26 -7.27
CA LEU A 299 -5.18 -4.97 -6.11
C LEU A 299 -6.16 -4.89 -4.93
N GLU A 300 -6.82 -3.75 -4.73
CA GLU A 300 -7.89 -3.61 -3.72
C GLU A 300 -9.10 -4.49 -4.06
N ASP A 301 -9.52 -4.61 -5.31
CA ASP A 301 -10.58 -5.53 -5.72
C ASP A 301 -10.21 -7.00 -5.46
N ARG A 302 -8.96 -7.40 -5.76
CA ARG A 302 -8.48 -8.76 -5.45
C ARG A 302 -8.53 -9.05 -3.96
N PHE A 303 -8.01 -8.13 -3.14
CA PHE A 303 -8.08 -8.22 -1.69
C PHE A 303 -9.54 -8.32 -1.21
N ALA A 304 -10.41 -7.46 -1.72
CA ALA A 304 -11.80 -7.41 -1.33
C ALA A 304 -12.55 -8.71 -1.66
N ARG A 305 -12.38 -9.24 -2.87
CA ARG A 305 -12.96 -10.53 -3.27
C ARG A 305 -12.46 -11.67 -2.39
N ARG A 306 -11.17 -11.68 -2.06
CA ARG A 306 -10.60 -12.69 -1.18
C ARG A 306 -11.24 -12.66 0.21
N MET A 307 -11.31 -11.48 0.83
CA MET A 307 -11.91 -11.31 2.15
C MET A 307 -13.38 -11.71 2.17
N LEU A 308 -14.17 -11.25 1.19
CA LEU A 308 -15.59 -11.57 1.10
C LEU A 308 -15.82 -13.07 0.90
N ALA A 309 -14.99 -13.74 0.10
CA ALA A 309 -15.05 -15.19 -0.08
C ALA A 309 -14.73 -15.94 1.22
N ASP A 310 -13.66 -15.57 1.92
CA ASP A 310 -13.26 -16.21 3.19
C ASP A 310 -14.33 -16.02 4.27
N TRP A 311 -15.02 -14.88 4.26
CA TRP A 311 -16.14 -14.58 5.14
C TRP A 311 -17.47 -15.20 4.73
N SER A 312 -17.50 -15.96 3.62
CA SER A 312 -18.72 -16.52 3.05
C SER A 312 -19.82 -15.47 2.79
N ALA A 313 -19.41 -14.24 2.46
CA ALA A 313 -20.31 -13.18 2.05
C ALA A 313 -20.73 -13.40 0.58
N GLU A 314 -22.01 -13.24 0.27
CA GLU A 314 -22.47 -13.22 -1.12
C GLU A 314 -21.88 -11.97 -1.81
N THR A 315 -21.05 -12.17 -2.85
CA THR A 315 -20.50 -11.11 -3.71
C THR A 315 -21.54 -10.52 -4.64
#